data_AF-A0A147J2K0-F1
#
_entry.id   AF-A0A147J2K0-F1
#
_cell.length_a   1.000
_cell.length_b   1.000
_cell.length_c   1.000
_cell.angle_alpha   90.00
_cell.angle_beta   90.00
_cell.angle_gamma   90.00
#
_symmetry.space_group_name_H-M   'P 1'
#
loop_
_entity.id
_entity.type
_entity.pdbx_description
1 polymer ?
#
loop_
_entity_poly.entity_id
_entity_poly.type
_entity_poly.pdbx_seq_one_letter_code
_entity_poly.pdbx_strand_id
1 'polypeptide(L)' 'MESITINATPDGRLSRKAASAYLGISVKTLANWAYRGIGPRSIKVGGLRFYYIREIDNFIASNIGLHQTK' A
#
# COMPACT_ATOMS: atom_id res chain seq x y z
N MET A 1 7.58 3.30 20.68
CA MET A 1 7.06 3.19 19.29
C MET A 1 8.10 2.47 18.46
N GLU A 2 7.80 1.27 17.98
CA GLU A 2 8.63 0.62 16.95
C GLU A 2 8.45 1.37 15.63
N SER A 3 9.55 1.87 15.07
CA SER A 3 9.55 2.57 13.78
C SER A 3 9.87 1.57 12.68
N ILE A 4 8.97 1.43 11.70
CA ILE A 4 9.17 0.49 10.59
C ILE A 4 9.88 1.24 9.46
N THR A 5 11.10 0.82 9.10
CA THR A 5 11.84 1.41 7.98
C THR A 5 11.24 0.93 6.65
N ILE A 6 10.54 1.82 5.95
CA ILE A 6 10.00 1.59 4.60
C ILE A 6 11.00 2.08 3.55
N ASN A 7 11.61 1.14 2.81
CA ASN A 7 12.48 1.49 1.69
C ASN A 7 11.63 1.87 0.47
N ALA A 8 11.54 3.17 0.21
CA ALA A 8 10.91 3.74 -0.97
C ALA A 8 11.94 4.05 -2.05
N THR A 9 11.52 3.95 -3.31
CA THR A 9 12.29 4.50 -4.44
C THR A 9 12.23 6.04 -4.36
N PRO A 10 13.24 6.80 -4.82
CA PRO A 10 13.18 8.26 -4.87
C PRO A 10 11.93 8.83 -5.58
N ASP A 11 11.34 8.09 -6.54
CA ASP A 11 10.05 8.43 -7.16
C ASP A 11 8.82 8.26 -6.24
N GLY A 12 9.00 7.87 -4.97
CA GLY A 12 7.89 7.60 -4.05
C GLY A 12 7.14 6.29 -4.33
N ARG A 13 7.80 5.33 -4.99
CA ARG A 13 7.26 3.99 -5.25
C ARG A 13 7.62 3.03 -4.12
N LEU A 14 6.62 2.28 -3.68
CA LEU A 14 6.72 1.19 -2.71
C LEU A 14 6.50 -0.16 -3.39
N SER A 15 7.30 -1.14 -2.99
CA SER A 15 7.00 -2.54 -3.27
C SER A 15 5.73 -2.96 -2.55
N ARG A 16 5.11 -4.07 -2.99
CA ARG A 16 3.93 -4.61 -2.30
C ARG A 16 4.17 -4.89 -0.80
N LYS A 17 5.38 -5.32 -0.44
CA LYS A 17 5.75 -5.58 0.97
C LYS A 17 5.79 -4.29 1.79
N ALA A 18 6.39 -3.24 1.25
CA ALA A 18 6.43 -1.95 1.93
C ALA A 18 5.04 -1.30 2.01
N ALA A 19 4.26 -1.38 0.93
CA ALA A 19 2.89 -0.86 0.90
C ALA A 19 1.96 -1.59 1.90
N SER A 20 2.10 -2.91 2.06
CA SER A 20 1.30 -3.64 3.04
C SER A 20 1.68 -3.29 4.48
N ALA A 21 2.98 -3.10 4.76
CA ALA A 21 3.45 -2.62 6.05
C ALA A 21 2.94 -1.21 6.35
N TYR A 22 2.94 -0.33 5.34
CA TYR A 22 2.39 1.03 5.44
C TYR A 22 0.89 1.03 5.76
N LEU A 23 0.13 0.14 5.13
CA LEU A 23 -1.31 -0.02 5.35
C LEU A 23 -1.66 -0.82 6.61
N GLY A 24 -0.69 -1.46 7.28
CA GLY A 24 -0.95 -2.34 8.42
C GLY A 24 -1.70 -3.64 8.06
N ILE A 25 -1.66 -4.08 6.80
CA ILE A 25 -2.33 -5.31 6.33
C ILE A 25 -1.34 -6.35 5.87
N SER A 26 -1.79 -7.60 5.71
CA SER A 26 -0.93 -8.66 5.15
C SER A 26 -0.63 -8.42 3.66
N VAL A 27 0.56 -8.83 3.20
CA VAL A 27 0.93 -8.81 1.76
C VAL A 27 -0.10 -9.55 0.91
N LYS A 28 -0.64 -10.66 1.43
CA LYS A 28 -1.66 -11.49 0.78
C LYS A 28 -2.98 -10.73 0.62
N THR A 29 -3.41 -10.00 1.65
CA THR A 29 -4.58 -9.12 1.59
C THR A 29 -4.41 -8.07 0.49
N LEU A 30 -3.26 -7.39 0.46
CA LEU A 30 -2.98 -6.37 -0.54
C LEU A 30 -2.90 -6.96 -1.97
N ALA A 31 -2.37 -8.17 -2.12
CA ALA A 31 -2.36 -8.88 -3.40
C ALA A 31 -3.78 -9.21 -3.89
N ASN A 32 -4.65 -9.67 -2.99
CA ASN A 32 -6.05 -9.97 -3.30
C ASN A 32 -6.82 -8.70 -3.67
N TRP A 33 -6.62 -7.60 -2.93
CA TRP A 33 -7.18 -6.29 -3.25
C TRP A 33 -6.79 -5.84 -4.66
N ALA A 34 -5.50 -5.93 -5.01
CA ALA A 34 -5.02 -5.58 -6.33
C ALA A 34 -5.50 -6.53 -7.45
N TYR A 35 -5.93 -7.75 -7.13
CA TYR A 35 -6.60 -8.65 -8.08
C TYR A 35 -8.06 -8.25 -8.28
N ARG A 36 -8.76 -7.89 -7.19
CA ARG A 36 -10.17 -7.48 -7.19
C ARG A 36 -10.39 -6.04 -7.67
N GLY A 37 -9.34 -5.26 -7.91
CA GLY A 37 -9.45 -3.83 -8.25
C GLY A 37 -9.81 -2.94 -7.06
N ILE A 38 -9.56 -3.41 -5.85
CA ILE A 38 -9.83 -2.69 -4.59
C ILE A 38 -8.49 -2.14 -4.06
N GLY A 39 -8.52 -1.00 -3.38
CA GLY A 39 -7.34 -0.46 -2.69
C GLY A 39 -6.60 0.63 -3.48
N PRO A 40 -5.39 1.01 -3.02
CA PRO A 40 -4.62 2.07 -3.63
C PRO A 40 -4.15 1.69 -5.03
N ARG A 41 -4.07 2.70 -5.90
CA ARG A 41 -3.66 2.52 -7.29
C ARG A 41 -2.26 1.91 -7.36
N SER A 42 -2.13 0.90 -8.22
CA SER A 42 -0.88 0.20 -8.44
C SER A 42 -0.49 0.24 -9.91
N ILE A 43 0.82 0.24 -10.17
CA ILE A 43 1.39 0.18 -11.51
C ILE A 43 2.21 -1.10 -11.67
N LYS A 44 2.25 -1.64 -12.88
CA LYS A 44 3.09 -2.79 -13.22
C LYS A 44 4.34 -2.32 -13.93
N VAL A 45 5.52 -2.64 -13.39
CA VAL A 45 6.83 -2.31 -13.97
C VAL A 45 7.68 -3.58 -13.97
N GLY A 46 8.11 -4.03 -15.15
CA GLY A 46 8.98 -5.20 -15.28
C GLY A 46 8.43 -6.48 -14.63
N GLY A 47 7.10 -6.67 -14.62
CA GLY A 47 6.45 -7.83 -13.99
C GLY A 47 6.14 -7.67 -12.49
N LEU A 48 6.72 -6.68 -11.82
CA LEU A 48 6.44 -6.36 -10.42
C LEU A 48 5.32 -5.30 -10.32
N ARG A 49 4.50 -5.38 -9.27
CA ARG A 49 3.54 -4.32 -8.92
C ARG A 49 4.13 -3.39 -7.88
N PHE A 50 4.08 -2.10 -8.19
CA PHE A 50 4.47 -1.00 -7.31
C PHE A 50 3.25 -0.15 -6.95
N TYR A 51 3.33 0.49 -5.79
CA TYR A 51 2.31 1.37 -5.25
C TYR A 51 2.94 2.74 -4.97
N TYR A 52 2.26 3.82 -5.31
CA TYR A 52 2.75 5.16 -4.97
C TYR A 52 2.33 5.52 -3.55
N ILE A 53 3.25 6.12 -2.79
CA ILE A 53 2.96 6.58 -1.43
C ILE A 53 1.75 7.52 -1.44
N ARG A 54 1.72 8.50 -2.37
CA ARG A 54 0.59 9.43 -2.53
C ARG A 54 -0.75 8.74 -2.75
N GLU A 55 -0.77 7.66 -3.53
CA GLU A 55 -2.00 6.91 -3.79
C GLU A 55 -2.43 6.07 -2.59
N ILE A 56 -1.46 5.57 -1.80
CA ILE A 56 -1.72 4.92 -0.53
C ILE A 56 -2.27 5.92 0.48
N ASP A 57 -1.68 7.10 0.60
CA ASP A 57 -2.17 8.17 1.48
C ASP A 57 -3.56 8.63 1.07
N ASN A 58 -3.81 8.83 -0.23
CA ASN A 58 -5.14 9.16 -0.75
C ASN A 58 -6.16 8.06 -0.41
N PHE A 59 -5.76 6.79 -0.55
CA PHE A 59 -6.62 5.68 -0.18
C PHE A 59 -6.90 5.67 1.32
N ILE A 60 -5.89 5.89 2.16
CA ILE A 60 -6.05 6.00 3.62
C ILE A 60 -6.96 7.18 3.95
N ALA A 61 -6.72 8.37 3.41
CA ALA A 61 -7.56 9.55 3.62
C ALA A 61 -9.02 9.32 3.18
N SER A 62 -9.22 8.64 2.05
CA SER A 62 -10.56 8.27 1.56
C SER A 62 -11.23 7.18 2.39
N ASN A 63 -10.46 6.30 3.05
CA ASN A 63 -10.95 5.11 3.74
C ASN A 63 -10.88 5.21 5.28
N ILE A 64 -10.30 6.28 5.81
CA ILE A 64 -10.26 6.64 7.25
C ILE A 64 -11.68 6.81 7.83
N GLY A 65 -12.71 6.86 6.98
CA GLY A 65 -14.10 6.73 7.41
C GLY A 65 -14.52 5.35 7.93
N LEU A 66 -13.71 4.27 7.81
CA LEU A 66 -14.24 2.91 8.06
C LEU A 66 -13.53 1.99 9.06
N HIS A 67 -12.25 2.13 9.45
CA HIS A 67 -11.66 1.13 10.35
C HIS A 67 -10.56 1.67 11.26
N GLN A 68 -10.97 2.31 12.34
CA GLN A 68 -10.19 2.38 13.57
C GLN A 68 -10.88 1.55 14.64
N THR A 69 -10.80 0.23 14.51
CA THR A 69 -11.16 -0.70 15.59
C THR A 69 -10.19 -1.88 15.58
N LYS A 70 -9.18 -1.78 16.44
CA LYS A 70 -8.65 -2.93 17.18
C LYS A 70 -8.26 -2.48 18.57
#